data_AF-A0A946RYJ2-F1
#
_entry.id   AF-A0A946RYJ2-F1
#
_cell.length_a   1.000
_cell.length_b   1.000
_cell.length_c   1.000
_cell.angle_alpha   90.00
_cell.angle_beta   90.00
_cell.angle_gamma   90.00
#
_symmetry.space_group_name_H-M   'P 1'
#
loop_
_entity.id
_entity.type
_entity.pdbx_description
1 polymer ?
#
loop_
_entity_poly.entity_id
_entity_poly.type
_entity_poly.pdbx_seq_one_letter_code
_entity_poly.pdbx_strand_id
1 'polypeptide(L)'
;MKKIGKKEITLLLVSSIIFLGLGAAAIIYDASPEWVYYQSEFRQIISENFGSVDLNSIPRGIQQIWVEDLNSSDRCITCHQGIGWKGLENIEQPWKTHPNPELFKDHPIEKFGCTICHGGQGLALSEYDAHGFVKHWEEPLLGKTIGMEYDPRNPPTLNEIKCNFCHRYERETAGMDLINHGKKLLRDKACKVCHVINGDGGSLGPDLTHEGDKHAEGFDFSNFATEQTTILNWHVNHFQTPNNVVPSSIMPEMNFQTKDAVALSMLVMSWKDNSELPIAYVPGLNKKDIQTPEEVEKEREMREGDGAFFVENSCFICHSIKGFNIKSPTEKGPDLSYAPDDVRARFSRDLEDFIFDPTGTMKIIFESQIVLTDEQKWEAIEKIRKAYNIVTNKSGEDKPEKNHN
;
A
#
# COMPACT_ATOMS: atom_id res chain seq x y z
N MET A 1 -72.99 -11.00 -18.64
CA MET A 1 -71.87 -11.15 -17.69
C MET A 1 -71.62 -12.63 -17.46
N LYS A 2 -70.42 -13.14 -17.77
CA LYS A 2 -70.03 -14.54 -17.50
C LYS A 2 -69.95 -14.72 -15.98
N LYS A 3 -70.69 -15.68 -15.39
CA LYS A 3 -70.56 -15.99 -13.96
C LYS A 3 -69.17 -16.58 -13.73
N ILE A 4 -68.44 -16.01 -12.77
CA ILE A 4 -67.17 -16.56 -12.28
C ILE A 4 -67.47 -17.95 -11.70
N GLY A 5 -66.80 -18.98 -12.20
CA GLY A 5 -67.00 -20.34 -11.73
C GLY A 5 -66.41 -20.56 -10.33
N LYS A 6 -66.84 -21.64 -9.67
CA LYS A 6 -66.36 -21.99 -8.32
C LYS A 6 -64.83 -22.16 -8.28
N LYS A 7 -64.23 -22.67 -9.36
CA LYS A 7 -62.77 -22.86 -9.46
C LYS A 7 -62.04 -21.52 -9.46
N GLU A 8 -62.54 -20.53 -10.20
CA GLU A 8 -61.97 -19.19 -10.26
C GLU A 8 -62.10 -18.46 -8.91
N ILE A 9 -63.23 -18.64 -8.21
CA ILE A 9 -63.41 -18.11 -6.84
C ILE A 9 -62.42 -18.77 -5.86
N THR A 10 -62.29 -20.09 -5.90
CA THR A 10 -61.31 -20.80 -5.04
C THR A 10 -59.89 -20.34 -5.33
N LEU A 11 -59.52 -20.18 -6.61
CA LEU A 11 -58.20 -19.70 -7.00
C LEU A 11 -57.91 -18.29 -6.47
N LEU A 12 -58.89 -17.38 -6.58
CA LEU A 12 -58.79 -16.01 -6.04
C LEU A 12 -58.66 -15.99 -4.51
N LEU A 13 -59.38 -16.87 -3.81
CA LEU A 13 -59.26 -16.97 -2.35
C LEU A 13 -57.89 -17.50 -1.93
N VAL A 14 -57.39 -18.54 -2.59
CA VAL A 14 -56.06 -19.10 -2.31
C VAL A 14 -54.97 -18.07 -2.62
N SER A 15 -55.02 -17.38 -3.76
CA SER A 15 -54.04 -16.34 -4.09
C SER A 15 -54.08 -15.17 -3.11
N SER A 16 -55.27 -14.76 -2.65
CA SER A 16 -55.41 -13.71 -1.64
C SER A 16 -54.80 -14.11 -0.28
N ILE A 17 -54.99 -15.36 0.14
CA ILE A 17 -54.37 -15.89 1.37
C ILE A 17 -52.85 -15.93 1.23
N ILE A 18 -52.33 -16.37 0.09
CA ILE A 18 -50.88 -16.38 -0.17
C ILE A 18 -50.34 -14.94 -0.13
N PHE A 19 -51.02 -13.98 -0.76
CA PHE A 19 -50.59 -12.59 -0.77
C PHE A 19 -50.59 -11.96 0.63
N LEU A 20 -51.63 -12.22 1.42
CA LEU A 20 -51.68 -11.80 2.83
C LEU A 20 -50.57 -12.45 3.66
N GLY A 21 -50.32 -13.75 3.45
CA GLY A 21 -49.23 -14.47 4.11
C GLY A 21 -47.86 -13.90 3.78
N LEU A 22 -47.60 -13.60 2.50
CA LEU A 22 -46.36 -12.95 2.06
C LEU A 22 -46.22 -11.53 2.62
N GLY A 23 -47.31 -10.76 2.65
CA GLY A 23 -47.33 -9.43 3.26
C GLY A 23 -47.02 -9.47 4.76
N ALA A 24 -47.65 -10.39 5.50
CA ALA A 24 -47.36 -10.58 6.91
C ALA A 24 -45.90 -11.02 7.15
N ALA A 25 -45.38 -11.95 6.34
CA ALA A 25 -43.99 -12.38 6.42
C ALA A 25 -43.01 -11.22 6.14
N ALA A 26 -43.29 -10.38 5.13
CA ALA A 26 -42.48 -9.21 4.82
C ALA A 26 -42.48 -8.18 5.96
N ILE A 27 -43.64 -7.91 6.58
CA ILE A 27 -43.74 -7.00 7.73
C ILE A 27 -42.96 -7.55 8.93
N ILE A 28 -43.08 -8.85 9.21
CA ILE A 28 -42.34 -9.48 10.31
C ILE A 28 -40.84 -9.38 10.06
N TYR A 29 -40.40 -9.68 8.83
CA TYR A 29 -38.99 -9.60 8.43
C TYR A 29 -38.43 -8.17 8.59
N ASP A 30 -39.17 -7.15 8.15
CA ASP A 30 -38.76 -5.74 8.26
C ASP A 30 -38.82 -5.22 9.72
N ALA A 31 -39.74 -5.75 10.54
CA ALA A 31 -39.89 -5.37 11.94
C ALA A 31 -38.84 -6.00 12.88
N SER A 32 -38.10 -7.02 12.43
CA SER A 32 -37.05 -7.68 13.20
C SER A 32 -35.69 -7.64 12.50
N PRO A 33 -35.15 -6.44 12.22
CA PRO A 33 -33.85 -6.34 11.58
C PRO A 33 -32.74 -6.85 12.51
N GLU A 34 -31.68 -7.38 11.91
CA GLU A 34 -30.56 -8.05 12.59
C GLU A 34 -29.96 -7.23 13.74
N TRP A 35 -29.79 -5.92 13.57
CA TRP A 35 -29.23 -5.04 14.60
C TRP A 35 -30.04 -4.98 15.91
N VAL A 36 -31.35 -5.28 15.88
CA VAL A 36 -32.18 -5.33 17.09
C VAL A 36 -31.70 -6.45 18.01
N TYR A 37 -31.29 -7.58 17.44
CA TYR A 37 -30.73 -8.70 18.19
C TYR A 37 -29.45 -8.28 18.90
N TYR A 38 -28.49 -7.66 18.21
CA TYR A 38 -27.22 -7.23 18.82
C TYR A 38 -27.42 -6.22 19.96
N GLN A 39 -28.35 -5.28 19.83
CA GLN A 39 -28.68 -4.34 20.92
C GLN A 39 -29.36 -5.02 22.10
N SER A 40 -30.23 -6.02 21.84
CA SER A 40 -30.87 -6.80 22.90
C SER A 40 -29.83 -7.57 23.73
N GLU A 41 -28.96 -8.31 23.05
CA GLU A 41 -27.87 -9.08 23.69
C GLU A 41 -26.90 -8.16 24.44
N PHE A 42 -26.54 -7.01 23.87
CA PHE A 42 -25.68 -6.04 24.55
C PHE A 42 -26.27 -5.59 25.89
N ARG A 43 -27.57 -5.29 25.91
CA ARG A 43 -28.27 -4.88 27.14
C ARG A 43 -28.30 -6.00 28.18
N GLN A 44 -28.43 -7.25 27.74
CA GLN A 44 -28.32 -8.42 28.63
C GLN A 44 -26.91 -8.52 29.22
N ILE A 45 -25.87 -8.41 28.38
CA ILE A 45 -24.46 -8.41 28.82
C ILE A 45 -24.20 -7.32 29.85
N ILE A 46 -24.67 -6.09 29.60
CA ILE A 46 -24.52 -4.99 30.57
C ILE A 46 -25.28 -5.29 31.87
N SER A 47 -26.50 -5.83 31.80
CA SER A 47 -27.27 -6.19 32.99
C SER A 47 -26.59 -7.26 33.83
N GLU A 48 -25.93 -8.24 33.20
CA GLU A 48 -25.26 -9.36 33.87
C GLU A 48 -23.90 -8.95 34.46
N ASN A 49 -23.16 -8.08 33.75
CA ASN A 49 -21.80 -7.69 34.14
C ASN A 49 -21.75 -6.40 34.96
N PHE A 50 -22.75 -5.52 34.84
CA PHE A 50 -22.78 -4.19 35.48
C PHE A 50 -24.15 -3.92 36.12
N GLY A 51 -24.39 -4.53 37.29
CA GLY A 51 -25.69 -4.47 37.98
C GLY A 51 -26.15 -3.07 38.46
N SER A 52 -25.33 -2.02 38.35
CA SER A 52 -25.68 -0.65 38.74
C SER A 52 -25.94 0.30 37.56
N VAL A 53 -25.84 -0.17 36.32
CA VAL A 53 -26.03 0.66 35.13
C VAL A 53 -27.51 0.79 34.80
N ASP A 54 -27.98 2.02 34.59
CA ASP A 54 -29.33 2.24 34.07
C ASP A 54 -29.39 1.78 32.60
N LEU A 55 -30.03 0.63 32.36
CA LEU A 55 -30.16 0.11 31.00
C LEU A 55 -30.90 1.09 30.07
N ASN A 56 -31.67 2.04 30.59
CA ASN A 56 -32.33 3.05 29.74
C ASN A 56 -31.34 4.08 29.18
N SER A 57 -30.15 4.23 29.76
CA SER A 57 -29.11 5.11 29.23
C SER A 57 -28.38 4.51 28.02
N ILE A 58 -28.52 3.19 27.77
CA ILE A 58 -27.95 2.54 26.59
C ILE A 58 -28.77 2.95 25.35
N PRO A 59 -28.14 3.53 24.31
CA PRO A 59 -28.83 3.95 23.10
C PRO A 59 -29.64 2.81 22.45
N ARG A 60 -30.76 3.17 21.81
CA ARG A 60 -31.64 2.22 21.11
C ARG A 60 -31.94 2.72 19.71
N GLY A 61 -32.21 1.78 18.81
CA GLY A 61 -32.47 2.09 17.42
C GLY A 61 -31.18 2.33 16.64
N ILE A 62 -31.34 2.73 15.39
CA ILE A 62 -30.20 3.04 14.51
C ILE A 62 -29.43 4.22 15.09
N GLN A 63 -28.14 4.00 15.33
CA GLN A 63 -27.20 5.04 15.73
C GLN A 63 -26.44 5.47 14.48
N GLN A 64 -26.24 6.78 14.31
CA GLN A 64 -25.52 7.31 13.15
C GLN A 64 -24.54 8.40 13.60
N ILE A 65 -23.29 8.24 13.18
CA ILE A 65 -22.26 9.28 13.21
C ILE A 65 -22.19 9.87 11.79
N TRP A 66 -22.33 11.18 11.70
CA TRP A 66 -22.11 11.92 10.46
C TRP A 66 -20.90 12.82 10.62
N VAL A 67 -19.88 12.58 9.82
CA VAL A 67 -18.65 13.39 9.77
C VAL A 67 -18.65 14.16 8.46
N GLU A 68 -19.11 15.41 8.51
CA GLU A 68 -19.22 16.29 7.34
C GLU A 68 -17.87 16.52 6.66
N ASP A 69 -16.83 16.83 7.46
CA ASP A 69 -15.46 17.09 6.99
C ASP A 69 -14.85 15.94 6.18
N LEU A 70 -15.30 14.70 6.42
CA LEU A 70 -14.80 13.50 5.76
C LEU A 70 -15.85 12.88 4.81
N ASN A 71 -16.99 13.56 4.63
CA ASN A 71 -18.13 13.10 3.85
C ASN A 71 -18.53 11.64 4.18
N SER A 72 -18.50 11.27 5.47
CA SER A 72 -18.67 9.88 5.91
C SER A 72 -19.83 9.73 6.88
N SER A 73 -20.73 8.77 6.59
CA SER A 73 -21.83 8.33 7.45
C SER A 73 -21.55 6.92 7.96
N ASP A 74 -21.66 6.74 9.27
CA ASP A 74 -21.34 5.49 9.94
C ASP A 74 -22.44 5.06 10.92
N ARG A 75 -22.87 3.80 10.83
CA ARG A 75 -23.87 3.19 11.71
C ARG A 75 -23.34 1.97 12.44
N CYS A 76 -22.03 1.72 12.42
CA CYS A 76 -21.39 0.56 13.05
C CYS A 76 -21.69 0.49 14.55
N ILE A 77 -21.77 1.64 15.23
CA ILE A 77 -22.15 1.74 16.66
C ILE A 77 -23.60 1.36 16.95
N THR A 78 -24.41 1.06 15.92
CA THR A 78 -25.73 0.44 16.11
C THR A 78 -25.58 -0.97 16.69
N CYS A 79 -24.61 -1.74 16.20
CA CYS A 79 -24.33 -3.11 16.67
C CYS A 79 -23.15 -3.12 17.67
N HIS A 80 -22.11 -2.33 17.41
CA HIS A 80 -20.89 -2.25 18.21
C HIS A 80 -21.02 -1.29 19.40
N GLN A 81 -22.06 -1.45 20.21
CA GLN A 81 -22.34 -0.53 21.34
C GLN A 81 -21.30 -0.60 22.46
N GLY A 82 -20.49 -1.66 22.51
CA GLY A 82 -19.47 -1.90 23.52
C GLY A 82 -18.17 -1.13 23.34
N ILE A 83 -17.93 -0.48 22.19
CA ILE A 83 -16.59 0.04 21.83
C ILE A 83 -16.01 1.04 22.84
N GLY A 84 -16.86 1.87 23.46
CA GLY A 84 -16.47 2.88 24.46
C GLY A 84 -16.60 2.41 25.90
N TRP A 85 -17.01 1.17 26.15
CA TRP A 85 -17.26 0.66 27.50
C TRP A 85 -15.99 0.09 28.11
N LYS A 86 -15.74 0.38 29.38
CA LYS A 86 -14.66 -0.24 30.14
C LYS A 86 -15.14 -1.55 30.78
N GLY A 87 -14.32 -2.60 30.75
CA GLY A 87 -14.63 -3.90 31.34
C GLY A 87 -15.21 -4.94 30.39
N LEU A 88 -15.32 -4.64 29.08
CA LEU A 88 -15.75 -5.59 28.05
C LEU A 88 -14.58 -6.06 27.17
N GLU A 89 -13.33 -5.92 27.64
CA GLU A 89 -12.12 -6.18 26.84
C GLU A 89 -11.92 -7.67 26.50
N ASN A 90 -12.59 -8.56 27.24
CA ASN A 90 -12.49 -10.02 27.07
C ASN A 90 -13.76 -10.66 26.50
N ILE A 91 -14.75 -9.84 26.11
CA ILE A 91 -15.98 -10.34 25.48
C ILE A 91 -15.76 -10.50 23.97
N GLU A 92 -16.59 -11.31 23.34
CA GLU A 92 -16.61 -11.49 21.88
C GLU A 92 -17.18 -10.27 21.14
N GLN A 93 -16.84 -10.18 19.85
CA GLN A 93 -17.47 -9.21 18.96
C GLN A 93 -18.96 -9.57 18.77
N PRO A 94 -19.86 -8.58 18.61
CA PRO A 94 -19.60 -7.14 18.44
C PRO A 94 -19.56 -6.32 19.74
N TRP A 95 -19.73 -6.93 20.91
CA TRP A 95 -19.92 -6.24 22.19
C TRP A 95 -18.63 -5.82 22.91
N LYS A 96 -17.49 -6.12 22.30
CA LYS A 96 -16.17 -5.91 22.87
C LYS A 96 -15.80 -4.43 22.99
N THR A 97 -15.06 -4.07 24.03
CA THR A 97 -14.35 -2.77 24.12
C THR A 97 -13.36 -2.61 22.97
N HIS A 98 -13.16 -1.38 22.49
CA HIS A 98 -12.12 -1.10 21.49
C HIS A 98 -10.75 -1.58 22.00
N PRO A 99 -9.94 -2.29 21.19
CA PRO A 99 -8.66 -2.86 21.66
C PRO A 99 -7.62 -1.80 22.03
N ASN A 100 -7.79 -0.56 21.57
CA ASN A 100 -6.95 0.58 21.92
C ASN A 100 -7.81 1.81 22.24
N PRO A 101 -8.41 1.89 23.45
CA PRO A 101 -9.36 2.96 23.79
C PRO A 101 -8.70 4.33 23.92
N GLU A 102 -7.40 4.37 24.24
CA GLU A 102 -6.62 5.62 24.33
C GLU A 102 -6.55 6.36 22.98
N LEU A 103 -6.70 5.63 21.87
CA LEU A 103 -6.72 6.22 20.53
C LEU A 103 -7.84 7.26 20.38
N PHE A 104 -8.96 7.09 21.08
CA PHE A 104 -10.10 8.00 21.02
C PHE A 104 -9.82 9.38 21.62
N LYS A 105 -8.73 9.54 22.38
CA LYS A 105 -8.30 10.85 22.86
C LYS A 105 -7.92 11.79 21.71
N ASP A 106 -7.18 11.25 20.75
CA ASP A 106 -6.72 11.99 19.57
C ASP A 106 -7.62 11.74 18.35
N HIS A 107 -8.38 10.62 18.35
CA HIS A 107 -9.30 10.19 17.29
C HIS A 107 -10.71 9.93 17.82
N PRO A 108 -11.43 10.95 18.33
CA PRO A 108 -12.80 10.76 18.81
C PRO A 108 -13.71 10.25 17.69
N ILE A 109 -14.47 9.19 17.94
CA ILE A 109 -15.30 8.50 16.93
C ILE A 109 -16.34 9.44 16.31
N GLU A 110 -16.80 10.45 17.03
CA GLU A 110 -17.76 11.44 16.54
C GLU A 110 -17.19 12.35 15.45
N LYS A 111 -15.85 12.43 15.34
CA LYS A 111 -15.15 13.24 14.34
C LYS A 111 -14.49 12.44 13.22
N PHE A 112 -14.40 11.12 13.37
CA PHE A 112 -13.73 10.24 12.40
C PHE A 112 -14.67 9.17 11.84
N GLY A 113 -15.65 8.69 12.62
CA GLY A 113 -16.41 7.48 12.27
C GLY A 113 -15.55 6.21 12.35
N CYS A 114 -16.16 5.05 12.12
CA CYS A 114 -15.46 3.75 12.15
C CYS A 114 -14.90 3.40 10.76
N THR A 115 -15.64 3.67 9.69
CA THR A 115 -15.25 3.36 8.30
C THR A 115 -14.00 4.09 7.83
N ILE A 116 -13.73 5.29 8.35
CA ILE A 116 -12.50 6.03 8.02
C ILE A 116 -11.26 5.28 8.53
N CYS A 117 -11.35 4.55 9.64
CA CYS A 117 -10.25 3.78 10.20
C CYS A 117 -10.24 2.32 9.74
N HIS A 118 -11.41 1.73 9.50
CA HIS A 118 -11.54 0.29 9.30
C HIS A 118 -12.04 -0.13 7.91
N GLY A 119 -12.58 0.78 7.10
CA GLY A 119 -13.37 0.43 5.92
C GLY A 119 -14.76 -0.12 6.30
N GLY A 120 -15.40 -0.81 5.36
CA GLY A 120 -16.79 -1.25 5.47
C GLY A 120 -17.78 -0.27 4.85
N GLN A 121 -19.06 -0.63 4.90
CA GLN A 121 -20.16 0.16 4.36
C GLN A 121 -20.96 0.79 5.50
N GLY A 122 -20.60 2.03 5.86
CA GLY A 122 -21.12 2.69 7.07
C GLY A 122 -22.64 2.91 7.12
N LEU A 123 -23.34 2.91 5.99
CA LEU A 123 -24.80 3.06 5.94
C LEU A 123 -25.59 1.77 6.18
N ALA A 124 -24.93 0.62 6.06
CA ALA A 124 -25.58 -0.68 6.18
C ALA A 124 -25.86 -1.06 7.64
N LEU A 125 -26.80 -1.99 7.82
CA LEU A 125 -27.36 -2.39 9.11
C LEU A 125 -27.41 -3.91 9.32
N SER A 126 -26.90 -4.68 8.36
CA SER A 126 -26.63 -6.11 8.46
C SER A 126 -25.12 -6.32 8.59
N GLU A 127 -24.68 -7.39 9.27
CA GLU A 127 -23.26 -7.71 9.41
C GLU A 127 -22.56 -7.81 8.04
N TYR A 128 -23.16 -8.57 7.12
CA TYR A 128 -22.56 -8.83 5.80
C TYR A 128 -22.37 -7.55 4.98
N ASP A 129 -23.41 -6.71 4.91
CA ASP A 129 -23.36 -5.48 4.12
C ASP A 129 -22.47 -4.44 4.80
N ALA A 130 -22.58 -4.27 6.13
CA ALA A 130 -21.78 -3.29 6.89
C ALA A 130 -20.28 -3.61 6.84
N HIS A 131 -19.90 -4.88 6.79
CA HIS A 131 -18.51 -5.27 6.59
C HIS A 131 -18.04 -5.15 5.13
N GLY A 132 -18.91 -4.76 4.21
CA GLY A 132 -18.55 -4.43 2.83
C GLY A 132 -18.15 -5.63 1.98
N PHE A 133 -18.60 -6.84 2.32
CA PHE A 133 -18.37 -8.05 1.51
C PHE A 133 -19.35 -8.19 0.34
N VAL A 134 -20.04 -7.10 0.00
CA VAL A 134 -21.03 -7.05 -1.07
C VAL A 134 -20.36 -6.84 -2.43
N LYS A 135 -21.00 -7.36 -3.47
CA LYS A 135 -20.51 -7.24 -4.84
C LYS A 135 -20.37 -5.76 -5.22
N HIS A 136 -19.23 -5.40 -5.84
CA HIS A 136 -18.90 -4.04 -6.29
C HIS A 136 -18.65 -3.01 -5.18
N TRP A 137 -18.53 -3.43 -3.92
CA TRP A 137 -18.04 -2.56 -2.85
C TRP A 137 -16.52 -2.69 -2.73
N GLU A 138 -15.82 -1.57 -2.85
CA GLU A 138 -14.35 -1.56 -2.95
C GLU A 138 -13.64 -1.33 -1.62
N GLU A 139 -14.38 -0.96 -0.58
CA GLU A 139 -13.82 -0.66 0.74
C GLU A 139 -14.38 -1.62 1.80
N PRO A 140 -14.05 -2.92 1.76
CA PRO A 140 -14.49 -3.86 2.77
C PRO A 140 -13.82 -3.57 4.12
N LEU A 141 -14.33 -4.19 5.18
CA LEU A 141 -13.74 -4.11 6.51
C LEU A 141 -12.33 -4.73 6.49
N LEU A 142 -11.32 -3.91 6.75
CA LEU A 142 -9.90 -4.26 6.74
C LEU A 142 -9.45 -4.99 8.02
N GLY A 143 -10.28 -5.95 8.44
CA GLY A 143 -10.06 -6.78 9.64
C GLY A 143 -9.22 -8.03 9.37
N LYS A 144 -9.07 -8.86 10.41
CA LYS A 144 -8.30 -10.11 10.36
C LYS A 144 -8.83 -11.10 9.32
N THR A 145 -10.13 -11.09 9.03
CA THR A 145 -10.75 -11.99 8.05
C THR A 145 -10.10 -11.87 6.68
N ILE A 146 -9.86 -10.65 6.19
CA ILE A 146 -9.17 -10.43 4.92
C ILE A 146 -7.66 -10.69 5.09
N GLY A 147 -7.09 -10.35 6.25
CA GLY A 147 -5.69 -10.62 6.56
C GLY A 147 -5.31 -12.11 6.52
N MET A 148 -6.25 -13.02 6.83
CA MET A 148 -6.02 -14.47 6.86
C MET A 148 -5.56 -15.04 5.51
N GLU A 149 -5.89 -14.36 4.41
CA GLU A 149 -5.46 -14.73 3.08
C GLU A 149 -3.93 -14.63 2.90
N TYR A 150 -3.28 -13.70 3.62
CA TYR A 150 -1.86 -13.38 3.44
C TYR A 150 -0.97 -14.06 4.49
N ASP A 151 -1.45 -14.17 5.72
CA ASP A 151 -0.80 -14.97 6.77
C ASP A 151 -1.86 -15.65 7.65
N PRO A 152 -2.19 -16.92 7.39
CA PRO A 152 -3.16 -17.65 8.19
C PRO A 152 -2.74 -17.83 9.67
N ARG A 153 -1.43 -17.80 9.96
CA ARG A 153 -0.90 -18.02 11.32
C ARG A 153 -0.89 -16.74 12.14
N ASN A 154 -0.64 -15.61 11.50
CA ASN A 154 -0.68 -14.30 12.11
C ASN A 154 -1.28 -13.24 11.17
N PRO A 155 -2.63 -13.25 10.98
CA PRO A 155 -3.29 -12.39 10.02
C PRO A 155 -3.01 -10.90 10.31
N PRO A 156 -2.40 -10.15 9.37
CA PRO A 156 -2.25 -8.72 9.51
C PRO A 156 -3.64 -8.06 9.54
N THR A 157 -3.82 -7.06 10.40
CA THR A 157 -4.98 -6.18 10.27
C THR A 157 -4.62 -5.14 9.21
N LEU A 158 -5.42 -5.06 8.15
CA LEU A 158 -5.14 -4.21 7.01
C LEU A 158 -5.58 -2.75 7.24
N ASN A 159 -6.17 -2.45 8.40
CA ASN A 159 -6.66 -1.13 8.79
C ASN A 159 -5.57 -0.05 8.84
N GLU A 160 -4.29 -0.42 8.99
CA GLU A 160 -3.19 0.56 8.90
C GLU A 160 -3.15 1.28 7.53
N ILE A 161 -3.69 0.66 6.46
CA ILE A 161 -3.89 1.32 5.15
C ILE A 161 -4.69 2.61 5.33
N LYS A 162 -5.79 2.53 6.08
CA LYS A 162 -6.68 3.66 6.35
C LYS A 162 -6.05 4.66 7.32
N CYS A 163 -5.29 4.22 8.32
CA CYS A 163 -4.55 5.13 9.20
C CYS A 163 -3.54 5.99 8.41
N ASN A 164 -2.83 5.38 7.45
CA ASN A 164 -1.83 6.08 6.66
C ASN A 164 -2.43 7.06 5.63
N PHE A 165 -3.75 7.07 5.42
CA PHE A 165 -4.41 8.11 4.63
C PHE A 165 -4.17 9.51 5.21
N CYS A 166 -4.28 9.64 6.54
CA CYS A 166 -3.98 10.86 7.28
C CYS A 166 -2.50 10.93 7.68
N HIS A 167 -1.93 9.83 8.17
CA HIS A 167 -0.55 9.75 8.66
C HIS A 167 0.51 9.58 7.55
N ARG A 168 0.13 9.91 6.31
CA ARG A 168 0.92 9.67 5.09
C ARG A 168 2.34 10.25 5.15
N TYR A 169 2.48 11.43 5.71
CA TYR A 169 3.69 12.27 5.64
C TYR A 169 4.62 12.11 6.83
N GLU A 170 4.20 11.39 7.87
CA GLU A 170 5.06 11.09 9.00
C GLU A 170 6.11 10.05 8.62
N ARG A 171 7.33 10.20 9.12
CA ARG A 171 8.40 9.21 8.90
C ARG A 171 8.05 7.86 9.51
N GLU A 172 7.47 7.88 10.71
CA GLU A 172 6.95 6.75 11.47
C GLU A 172 5.77 7.21 12.34
N THR A 173 4.79 6.33 12.54
CA THR A 173 3.56 6.60 13.31
C THR A 173 3.37 5.51 14.37
N ALA A 174 3.14 5.89 15.63
CA ALA A 174 2.99 4.91 16.70
C ALA A 174 1.80 3.96 16.47
N GLY A 175 2.02 2.64 16.63
CA GLY A 175 0.98 1.63 16.47
C GLY A 175 0.67 1.21 15.03
N MET A 176 1.47 1.66 14.05
CA MET A 176 1.34 1.29 12.63
C MET A 176 2.58 0.49 12.17
N ASP A 177 2.78 -0.69 12.75
CA ASP A 177 4.03 -1.46 12.60
C ASP A 177 4.27 -1.90 11.14
N LEU A 178 3.23 -2.29 10.41
CA LEU A 178 3.37 -2.74 9.01
C LEU A 178 3.62 -1.55 8.07
N ILE A 179 2.90 -0.44 8.24
CA ILE A 179 3.14 0.77 7.45
C ILE A 179 4.53 1.36 7.77
N ASN A 180 4.95 1.39 9.03
CA ASN A 180 6.30 1.85 9.41
C ASN A 180 7.38 0.98 8.78
N HIS A 181 7.18 -0.34 8.78
CA HIS A 181 8.06 -1.27 8.08
C HIS A 181 8.10 -1.00 6.57
N GLY A 182 6.95 -0.76 5.94
CA GLY A 182 6.87 -0.34 4.54
C GLY A 182 7.60 0.98 4.27
N LYS A 183 7.40 2.00 5.12
CA LYS A 183 8.07 3.31 5.01
C LYS A 183 9.60 3.16 5.15
N LYS A 184 10.05 2.27 6.03
CA LYS A 184 11.46 1.94 6.18
C LYS A 184 12.01 1.22 4.94
N LEU A 185 11.32 0.20 4.44
CA LEU A 185 11.70 -0.51 3.22
C LEU A 185 11.80 0.42 2.02
N LEU A 186 10.86 1.35 1.86
CA LEU A 186 10.86 2.36 0.81
C LEU A 186 12.17 3.16 0.78
N ARG A 187 12.65 3.57 1.96
CA ARG A 187 13.94 4.29 2.11
C ARG A 187 15.12 3.36 1.90
N ASP A 188 15.15 2.22 2.58
CA ASP A 188 16.27 1.26 2.54
C ASP A 188 16.51 0.68 1.14
N LYS A 189 15.44 0.49 0.37
CA LYS A 189 15.46 0.00 -1.01
C LYS A 189 15.47 1.11 -2.03
N ALA A 190 15.52 2.36 -1.56
CA ALA A 190 15.59 3.58 -2.36
C ALA A 190 14.53 3.62 -3.48
N CYS A 191 13.28 3.27 -3.18
CA CYS A 191 12.23 3.19 -4.21
C CYS A 191 12.03 4.52 -4.96
N LYS A 192 12.25 5.66 -4.27
CA LYS A 192 12.20 7.00 -4.86
C LYS A 192 13.29 7.28 -5.91
N VAL A 193 14.33 6.45 -5.99
CA VAL A 193 15.32 6.56 -7.07
C VAL A 193 14.69 6.26 -8.43
N CYS A 194 13.71 5.35 -8.47
CA CYS A 194 12.99 5.00 -9.70
C CYS A 194 11.60 5.64 -9.78
N HIS A 195 10.90 5.76 -8.66
CA HIS A 195 9.50 6.21 -8.62
C HIS A 195 9.33 7.63 -8.12
N VAL A 196 8.40 8.38 -8.72
CA VAL A 196 7.91 9.64 -8.17
C VAL A 196 6.95 9.35 -7.01
N ILE A 197 7.12 10.05 -5.89
CA ILE A 197 6.24 10.00 -4.73
C ILE A 197 6.12 11.41 -4.16
N ASN A 198 4.90 11.94 -4.10
CA ASN A 198 4.62 13.32 -3.67
C ASN A 198 5.39 14.37 -4.48
N GLY A 199 5.57 14.14 -5.79
CA GLY A 199 6.32 15.03 -6.68
C GLY A 199 7.85 15.00 -6.49
N ASP A 200 8.38 13.98 -5.80
CA ASP A 200 9.81 13.81 -5.59
C ASP A 200 10.26 12.37 -5.90
N GLY A 201 11.39 12.22 -6.58
CA GLY A 201 11.94 10.93 -7.02
C GLY A 201 12.28 10.86 -8.51
N GLY A 202 12.59 9.66 -8.98
CA GLY A 202 12.93 9.37 -10.37
C GLY A 202 11.70 9.10 -11.25
N SER A 203 11.87 9.24 -12.57
CA SER A 203 10.82 9.02 -13.57
C SER A 203 10.99 7.70 -14.34
N LEU A 204 11.87 6.81 -13.86
CA LEU A 204 12.12 5.52 -14.50
C LEU A 204 10.92 4.59 -14.31
N GLY A 205 10.39 4.53 -13.09
CA GLY A 205 9.16 3.83 -12.74
C GLY A 205 7.93 4.75 -12.77
N PRO A 206 6.72 4.19 -12.68
CA PRO A 206 5.48 4.95 -12.60
C PRO A 206 5.43 5.86 -11.36
N ASP A 207 4.68 6.95 -11.45
CA ASP A 207 4.33 7.79 -10.31
C ASP A 207 3.40 7.02 -9.35
N LEU A 208 3.81 6.90 -8.09
CA LEU A 208 3.07 6.19 -7.06
C LEU A 208 2.31 7.13 -6.12
N THR A 209 2.33 8.45 -6.37
CA THR A 209 1.71 9.44 -5.48
C THR A 209 0.23 9.15 -5.20
N HIS A 210 -0.48 8.59 -6.16
CA HIS A 210 -1.90 8.27 -6.05
C HIS A 210 -2.19 6.80 -6.37
N GLU A 211 -1.25 5.90 -6.06
CA GLU A 211 -1.41 4.47 -6.38
C GLU A 211 -2.65 3.87 -5.72
N GLY A 212 -3.00 4.32 -4.51
CA GLY A 212 -4.18 3.88 -3.77
C GLY A 212 -5.52 4.33 -4.35
N ASP A 213 -5.53 5.28 -5.28
CA ASP A 213 -6.75 5.76 -5.94
C ASP A 213 -7.15 4.90 -7.15
N LYS A 214 -6.31 3.94 -7.56
CA LYS A 214 -6.63 3.05 -8.67
C LYS A 214 -7.71 2.04 -8.28
N HIS A 215 -8.75 1.98 -9.10
CA HIS A 215 -9.78 0.95 -9.04
C HIS A 215 -9.26 -0.38 -9.60
N ALA A 216 -10.00 -1.47 -9.35
CA ALA A 216 -9.61 -2.82 -9.77
C ALA A 216 -9.39 -2.92 -11.30
N GLU A 217 -10.11 -2.15 -12.09
CA GLU A 217 -9.98 -2.07 -13.55
C GLU A 217 -8.64 -1.48 -14.01
N GLY A 218 -7.92 -0.78 -13.13
CA GLY A 218 -6.59 -0.25 -13.38
C GLY A 218 -5.47 -1.31 -13.30
N PHE A 219 -5.80 -2.53 -12.88
CA PHE A 219 -4.84 -3.61 -12.69
C PHE A 219 -5.08 -4.75 -13.70
N ASP A 220 -4.00 -5.24 -14.30
CA ASP A 220 -4.04 -6.42 -15.15
C ASP A 220 -3.87 -7.70 -14.32
N PHE A 221 -4.92 -8.52 -14.29
CA PHE A 221 -4.94 -9.81 -13.62
C PHE A 221 -4.74 -11.00 -14.57
N SER A 222 -4.53 -10.76 -15.87
CA SER A 222 -4.44 -11.84 -16.89
C SER A 222 -3.31 -12.83 -16.64
N ASN A 223 -2.24 -12.40 -15.96
CA ASN A 223 -1.08 -13.22 -15.64
C ASN A 223 -1.14 -13.85 -14.24
N PHE A 224 -2.28 -13.77 -13.54
CA PHE A 224 -2.45 -14.39 -12.22
C PHE A 224 -2.81 -15.87 -12.36
N ALA A 225 -2.00 -16.72 -11.74
CA ALA A 225 -2.27 -18.15 -11.64
C ALA A 225 -3.34 -18.49 -10.58
N THR A 226 -3.71 -17.52 -9.75
CA THR A 226 -4.71 -17.66 -8.68
C THR A 226 -6.03 -17.00 -9.09
N GLU A 227 -7.14 -17.56 -8.62
CA GLU A 227 -8.47 -16.98 -8.75
C GLU A 227 -8.68 -15.76 -7.81
N GLN A 228 -7.71 -15.48 -6.93
CA GLN A 228 -7.75 -14.38 -5.97
C GLN A 228 -7.25 -13.07 -6.58
N THR A 229 -8.12 -12.40 -7.33
CA THR A 229 -7.81 -11.15 -8.07
C THR A 229 -8.14 -9.89 -7.25
N THR A 230 -7.46 -9.72 -6.10
CA THR A 230 -7.57 -8.49 -5.28
C THR A 230 -6.43 -7.52 -5.57
N ILE A 231 -6.65 -6.21 -5.35
CA ILE A 231 -5.62 -5.17 -5.53
C ILE A 231 -4.42 -5.42 -4.59
N LEU A 232 -4.68 -5.86 -3.35
CA LEU A 232 -3.61 -6.18 -2.41
C LEU A 232 -2.77 -7.37 -2.91
N ASN A 233 -3.42 -8.45 -3.36
CA ASN A 233 -2.72 -9.59 -3.92
C ASN A 233 -1.93 -9.20 -5.18
N TRP A 234 -2.47 -8.28 -6.00
CA TRP A 234 -1.76 -7.76 -7.16
C TRP A 234 -0.41 -7.14 -6.77
N HIS A 235 -0.44 -6.22 -5.82
CA HIS A 235 0.78 -5.56 -5.34
C HIS A 235 1.75 -6.52 -4.66
N VAL A 236 1.24 -7.47 -3.85
CA VAL A 236 2.11 -8.46 -3.19
C VAL A 236 2.88 -9.28 -4.22
N ASN A 237 2.19 -9.81 -5.23
CA ASN A 237 2.84 -10.58 -6.29
C ASN A 237 3.75 -9.71 -7.16
N HIS A 238 3.38 -8.44 -7.42
CA HIS A 238 4.22 -7.53 -8.18
C HIS A 238 5.51 -7.20 -7.43
N PHE A 239 5.47 -6.95 -6.11
CA PHE A 239 6.67 -6.73 -5.31
C PHE A 239 7.57 -7.97 -5.26
N GLN A 240 7.01 -9.17 -5.23
CA GLN A 240 7.78 -10.42 -5.19
C GLN A 240 8.36 -10.78 -6.56
N THR A 241 7.54 -10.69 -7.60
CA THR A 241 7.87 -11.10 -8.97
C THR A 241 7.29 -10.12 -10.01
N PRO A 242 7.91 -8.93 -10.18
CA PRO A 242 7.35 -7.89 -11.03
C PRO A 242 7.08 -8.33 -12.47
N ASN A 243 8.01 -9.09 -13.07
CA ASN A 243 7.93 -9.56 -14.45
C ASN A 243 6.84 -10.61 -14.70
N ASN A 244 6.43 -11.35 -13.67
CA ASN A 244 5.33 -12.32 -13.79
C ASN A 244 3.98 -11.62 -13.82
N VAL A 245 3.86 -10.50 -13.09
CA VAL A 245 2.61 -9.73 -13.01
C VAL A 245 2.49 -8.75 -14.17
N VAL A 246 3.57 -8.01 -14.44
CA VAL A 246 3.68 -7.04 -15.54
C VAL A 246 4.78 -7.52 -16.50
N PRO A 247 4.44 -8.14 -17.63
CA PRO A 247 5.42 -8.57 -18.62
C PRO A 247 6.27 -7.39 -19.10
N SER A 248 7.59 -7.58 -19.14
CA SER A 248 8.56 -6.52 -19.46
C SER A 248 8.69 -5.42 -18.41
N SER A 249 8.29 -5.67 -17.17
CA SER A 249 8.56 -4.76 -16.06
C SER A 249 10.06 -4.54 -15.91
N ILE A 250 10.46 -3.28 -15.91
CA ILE A 250 11.83 -2.87 -15.59
C ILE A 250 12.06 -2.84 -14.08
N MET A 251 11.00 -2.99 -13.27
CA MET A 251 11.14 -3.07 -11.82
C MET A 251 11.95 -4.32 -11.47
N PRO A 252 13.09 -4.16 -10.76
CA PRO A 252 13.96 -5.28 -10.44
C PRO A 252 13.31 -6.22 -9.43
N GLU A 253 13.66 -7.51 -9.49
CA GLU A 253 13.35 -8.44 -8.40
C GLU A 253 14.16 -8.05 -7.15
N MET A 254 13.48 -7.53 -6.14
CA MET A 254 14.09 -7.06 -4.89
C MET A 254 14.17 -8.15 -3.82
N ASN A 255 13.72 -9.37 -4.12
CA ASN A 255 13.70 -10.54 -3.23
C ASN A 255 12.95 -10.30 -1.90
N PHE A 256 11.84 -9.56 -1.96
CA PHE A 256 11.01 -9.28 -0.79
C PHE A 256 10.40 -10.56 -0.23
N GLN A 257 10.51 -10.72 1.10
CA GLN A 257 9.77 -11.76 1.81
C GLN A 257 8.28 -11.37 1.85
N THR A 258 7.38 -12.33 2.14
CA THR A 258 5.93 -12.08 2.18
C THR A 258 5.57 -10.90 3.08
N LYS A 259 6.16 -10.78 4.27
CA LYS A 259 5.92 -9.66 5.18
C LYS A 259 6.32 -8.32 4.57
N ASP A 260 7.45 -8.27 3.86
CA ASP A 260 7.95 -7.04 3.22
C ASP A 260 7.03 -6.63 2.08
N ALA A 261 6.63 -7.59 1.25
CA ALA A 261 5.71 -7.37 0.14
C ALA A 261 4.35 -6.88 0.65
N VAL A 262 3.78 -7.51 1.68
CA VAL A 262 2.50 -7.07 2.30
C VAL A 262 2.63 -5.65 2.86
N ALA A 263 3.70 -5.34 3.60
CA ALA A 263 3.91 -4.01 4.16
C ALA A 263 4.03 -2.92 3.08
N LEU A 264 4.77 -3.18 2.00
CA LEU A 264 4.89 -2.28 0.86
C LEU A 264 3.55 -2.13 0.12
N SER A 265 2.82 -3.23 -0.09
CA SER A 265 1.49 -3.19 -0.70
C SER A 265 0.51 -2.35 0.10
N MET A 266 0.45 -2.56 1.42
CA MET A 266 -0.39 -1.75 2.32
C MET A 266 0.00 -0.26 2.24
N LEU A 267 1.30 0.03 2.20
CA LEU A 267 1.79 1.41 2.06
C LEU A 267 1.35 2.04 0.74
N VAL A 268 1.58 1.40 -0.40
CA VAL A 268 1.21 2.01 -1.69
C VAL A 268 -0.30 2.12 -1.87
N MET A 269 -1.08 1.15 -1.39
CA MET A 269 -2.55 1.21 -1.39
C MET A 269 -3.11 2.30 -0.47
N SER A 270 -2.35 2.72 0.54
CA SER A 270 -2.75 3.82 1.43
C SER A 270 -2.55 5.20 0.79
N TRP A 271 -1.80 5.28 -0.31
CA TRP A 271 -1.51 6.53 -1.00
C TRP A 271 -2.67 6.97 -1.88
N LYS A 272 -3.76 7.36 -1.22
CA LYS A 272 -4.91 8.03 -1.83
C LYS A 272 -4.73 9.53 -1.81
N ASP A 273 -5.47 10.24 -2.66
CA ASP A 273 -5.51 11.70 -2.62
C ASP A 273 -6.16 12.18 -1.33
N ASN A 274 -5.37 12.88 -0.52
CA ASN A 274 -5.78 13.49 0.73
C ASN A 274 -5.75 15.03 0.67
N SER A 275 -5.69 15.61 -0.53
CA SER A 275 -5.57 17.05 -0.75
C SER A 275 -6.79 17.83 -0.24
N GLU A 276 -7.97 17.21 -0.21
CA GLU A 276 -9.21 17.80 0.29
C GLU A 276 -9.40 17.61 1.81
N LEU A 277 -8.56 16.80 2.48
CA LEU A 277 -8.67 16.62 3.92
C LEU A 277 -8.36 17.93 4.66
N PRO A 278 -9.17 18.32 5.67
CA PRO A 278 -8.82 19.44 6.51
C PRO A 278 -7.51 19.17 7.25
N ILE A 279 -6.69 20.23 7.41
CA ILE A 279 -5.37 20.17 8.05
C ILE A 279 -5.43 19.55 9.46
N ALA A 280 -6.55 19.72 10.17
CA ALA A 280 -6.75 19.15 11.50
C ALA A 280 -6.66 17.60 11.54
N TYR A 281 -6.88 16.93 10.40
CA TYR A 281 -6.79 15.48 10.27
C TYR A 281 -5.40 14.99 9.83
N VAL A 282 -4.53 15.86 9.35
CA VAL A 282 -3.25 15.48 8.74
C VAL A 282 -2.09 15.92 9.64
N PRO A 283 -1.53 15.02 10.46
CA PRO A 283 -0.34 15.34 11.25
C PRO A 283 0.89 15.46 10.35
N GLY A 284 1.80 16.38 10.70
CA GLY A 284 3.13 16.46 10.08
C GLY A 284 3.11 16.75 8.57
N LEU A 285 2.57 17.91 8.16
CA LEU A 285 2.38 18.34 6.76
C LEU A 285 3.64 18.47 5.87
N ASN A 286 4.80 17.94 6.28
CA ASN A 286 5.94 17.96 5.39
C ASN A 286 5.81 16.87 4.32
N LYS A 287 5.33 17.26 3.13
CA LYS A 287 5.12 16.34 1.99
C LYS A 287 6.41 15.67 1.50
N LYS A 288 7.57 16.28 1.79
CA LYS A 288 8.88 15.74 1.47
C LYS A 288 9.44 15.01 2.68
N ASP A 289 9.95 13.79 2.45
CA ASP A 289 10.68 13.06 3.47
C ASP A 289 11.89 13.90 3.91
N ILE A 290 12.02 14.13 5.21
CA ILE A 290 13.14 14.89 5.76
C ILE A 290 14.31 13.92 5.82
N GLN A 291 15.25 14.07 4.89
CA GLN A 291 16.51 13.33 4.91
C GLN A 291 17.29 13.65 6.19
N THR A 292 17.87 12.62 6.78
CA THR A 292 18.82 12.73 7.88
C THR A 292 20.13 13.37 7.40
N PRO A 293 20.91 14.00 8.29
CA PRO A 293 22.21 14.57 7.90
C PRO A 293 23.17 13.55 7.24
N GLU A 294 23.11 12.29 7.66
CA GLU A 294 23.90 11.20 7.07
C GLU A 294 23.46 10.86 5.64
N GLU A 295 22.14 10.82 5.38
CA GLU A 295 21.59 10.59 4.03
C GLU A 295 21.97 11.73 3.08
N VAL A 296 21.91 12.98 3.55
CA VAL A 296 22.30 14.17 2.77
C VAL A 296 23.80 14.13 2.43
N GLU A 297 24.66 13.81 3.40
CA GLU A 297 26.10 13.74 3.18
C GLU A 297 26.47 12.61 2.20
N LYS A 298 25.85 11.45 2.33
CA LYS A 298 26.05 10.34 1.41
C LYS A 298 25.60 10.68 -0.02
N GLU A 299 24.47 11.37 -0.17
CA GLU A 299 24.02 11.85 -1.47
C GLU A 299 24.99 12.88 -2.06
N ARG A 300 25.51 13.78 -1.23
CA ARG A 300 26.54 14.77 -1.60
C ARG A 300 27.81 14.08 -2.11
N GLU A 301 28.32 13.09 -1.39
CA GLU A 301 29.50 12.31 -1.81
C GLU A 301 29.32 11.63 -3.17
N MET A 302 28.12 11.11 -3.47
CA MET A 302 27.83 10.47 -4.75
C MET A 302 27.67 11.48 -5.90
N ARG A 303 27.15 12.68 -5.61
CA ARG A 303 26.88 13.75 -6.60
C ARG A 303 28.06 14.68 -6.85
N GLU A 304 29.17 14.53 -6.13
CA GLU A 304 30.38 15.32 -6.31
C GLU A 304 31.49 14.54 -7.01
N GLY A 305 32.41 15.26 -7.66
CA GLY A 305 33.58 14.68 -8.32
C GLY A 305 33.25 13.86 -9.56
N ASP A 306 34.09 12.87 -9.87
CA ASP A 306 33.94 12.07 -11.10
C ASP A 306 32.72 11.14 -11.08
N GLY A 307 32.26 10.76 -9.88
CA GLY A 307 31.09 9.92 -9.66
C GLY A 307 29.76 10.58 -10.05
N ALA A 308 29.71 11.92 -10.01
CA ALA A 308 28.53 12.73 -10.28
C ALA A 308 27.81 12.35 -11.59
N PHE A 309 28.59 12.11 -12.65
CA PHE A 309 28.09 11.72 -13.96
C PHE A 309 27.18 10.48 -13.91
N PHE A 310 27.55 9.46 -13.14
CA PHE A 310 26.76 8.22 -13.04
C PHE A 310 25.49 8.43 -12.23
N VAL A 311 25.46 9.43 -11.35
CA VAL A 311 24.27 9.81 -10.59
C VAL A 311 23.32 10.63 -11.45
N GLU A 312 23.84 11.65 -12.12
CA GLU A 312 23.09 12.55 -13.01
C GLU A 312 22.46 11.81 -14.19
N ASN A 313 23.18 10.82 -14.74
CA ASN A 313 22.68 10.00 -15.85
C ASN A 313 22.04 8.69 -15.36
N SER A 314 21.65 8.59 -14.09
CA SER A 314 20.89 7.45 -13.53
C SER A 314 21.55 6.06 -13.70
N CYS A 315 22.85 5.99 -13.98
CA CYS A 315 23.59 4.73 -14.11
C CYS A 315 23.73 4.02 -12.75
N PHE A 316 23.86 4.81 -11.67
CA PHE A 316 24.03 4.30 -10.30
C PHE A 316 22.82 3.48 -9.80
N ILE A 317 21.64 3.69 -10.40
CA ILE A 317 20.42 2.97 -10.05
C ILE A 317 20.63 1.46 -10.15
N CYS A 318 21.30 1.03 -11.22
CA CYS A 318 21.57 -0.38 -11.49
C CYS A 318 23.00 -0.77 -11.17
N HIS A 319 23.96 0.14 -11.33
CA HIS A 319 25.38 -0.18 -11.25
C HIS A 319 26.07 0.47 -10.05
N SER A 320 26.79 -0.33 -9.26
CA SER A 320 27.76 0.22 -8.30
C SER A 320 29.01 0.72 -9.05
N ILE A 321 29.70 1.69 -8.47
CA ILE A 321 30.97 2.21 -8.97
C ILE A 321 31.95 2.31 -7.79
N LYS A 322 32.54 1.17 -7.42
CA LYS A 322 33.51 1.08 -6.31
C LYS A 322 34.66 2.09 -6.41
N GLY A 323 35.15 2.39 -7.62
CA GLY A 323 36.21 3.37 -7.83
C GLY A 323 35.86 4.79 -7.35
N PHE A 324 34.56 5.10 -7.24
CA PHE A 324 34.05 6.38 -6.74
C PHE A 324 33.20 6.23 -5.47
N ASN A 325 33.28 5.09 -4.79
CA ASN A 325 32.49 4.78 -3.59
C ASN A 325 30.96 4.91 -3.80
N ILE A 326 30.46 4.73 -5.03
CA ILE A 326 29.03 4.77 -5.33
C ILE A 326 28.47 3.36 -5.19
N LYS A 327 27.45 3.21 -4.35
CA LYS A 327 26.73 1.94 -4.18
C LYS A 327 25.36 2.01 -4.84
N SER A 328 25.08 1.06 -5.72
CA SER A 328 23.75 0.92 -6.31
C SER A 328 22.74 0.45 -5.26
N PRO A 329 21.51 0.99 -5.28
CA PRO A 329 20.43 0.49 -4.43
C PRO A 329 19.92 -0.89 -4.86
N THR A 330 20.12 -1.28 -6.12
CA THR A 330 19.57 -2.53 -6.68
C THR A 330 20.62 -3.60 -6.97
N GLU A 331 21.88 -3.20 -7.18
CA GLU A 331 23.02 -4.08 -7.54
C GLU A 331 22.71 -5.04 -8.72
N LYS A 332 21.80 -4.64 -9.64
CA LYS A 332 21.41 -5.49 -10.78
C LYS A 332 22.43 -5.50 -11.90
N GLY A 333 23.09 -4.37 -12.15
CA GLY A 333 24.18 -4.25 -13.10
C GLY A 333 25.52 -4.64 -12.48
N PRO A 334 26.49 -5.15 -13.27
CA PRO A 334 27.86 -5.34 -12.79
C PRO A 334 28.49 -3.99 -12.39
N ASP A 335 29.44 -4.00 -11.46
CA ASP A 335 30.11 -2.76 -11.05
C ASP A 335 30.88 -2.14 -12.22
N LEU A 336 30.57 -0.89 -12.56
CA LEU A 336 31.15 -0.21 -13.72
C LEU A 336 32.65 0.03 -13.58
N SER A 337 33.19 0.00 -12.37
CA SER A 337 34.63 0.06 -12.14
C SER A 337 35.35 -1.13 -12.76
N TYR A 338 34.66 -2.23 -13.06
CA TYR A 338 35.23 -3.41 -13.72
C TYR A 338 34.72 -3.62 -15.15
N ALA A 339 33.92 -2.67 -15.68
CA ALA A 339 33.31 -2.78 -17.01
C ALA A 339 34.31 -3.08 -18.15
N PRO A 340 35.54 -2.53 -18.21
CA PRO A 340 36.50 -2.89 -19.25
C PRO A 340 36.79 -4.41 -19.32
N ASP A 341 36.93 -5.06 -18.17
CA ASP A 341 37.19 -6.50 -18.09
C ASP A 341 35.90 -7.31 -18.29
N ASP A 342 34.79 -6.86 -17.70
CA ASP A 342 33.48 -7.52 -17.81
C ASP A 342 32.99 -7.56 -19.26
N VAL A 343 33.07 -6.43 -19.99
CA VAL A 343 32.63 -6.35 -21.38
C VAL A 343 33.48 -7.25 -22.27
N ARG A 344 34.80 -7.24 -22.08
CA ARG A 344 35.71 -8.11 -22.81
C ARG A 344 35.42 -9.58 -22.55
N ALA A 345 35.26 -9.96 -21.29
CA ALA A 345 35.00 -11.35 -20.91
C ALA A 345 33.65 -11.88 -21.41
N ARG A 346 32.59 -11.06 -21.37
CA ARG A 346 31.23 -11.51 -21.70
C ARG A 346 30.89 -11.35 -23.17
N PHE A 347 31.39 -10.31 -23.83
CA PHE A 347 31.00 -9.94 -25.19
C PHE A 347 32.14 -10.01 -26.19
N SER A 348 33.38 -10.27 -25.76
CA SER A 348 34.57 -10.25 -26.64
C SER A 348 34.73 -8.93 -27.41
N ARG A 349 34.33 -7.82 -26.78
CA ARG A 349 34.39 -6.45 -27.32
C ARG A 349 35.18 -5.56 -26.37
N ASP A 350 35.69 -4.44 -26.89
CA ASP A 350 36.20 -3.36 -26.05
C ASP A 350 35.04 -2.48 -25.53
N LEU A 351 35.33 -1.70 -24.48
CA LEU A 351 34.34 -0.88 -23.78
C LEU A 351 33.70 0.15 -24.72
N GLU A 352 34.51 0.83 -25.54
CA GLU A 352 34.07 1.83 -26.51
C GLU A 352 33.03 1.24 -27.46
N ASP A 353 33.36 0.11 -28.10
CA ASP A 353 32.48 -0.54 -29.06
C ASP A 353 31.15 -0.96 -28.42
N PHE A 354 31.18 -1.40 -27.16
CA PHE A 354 29.97 -1.81 -26.45
C PHE A 354 29.08 -0.62 -26.06
N ILE A 355 29.66 0.51 -25.65
CA ILE A 355 28.88 1.70 -25.27
C ILE A 355 28.21 2.34 -26.50
N PHE A 356 28.90 2.35 -27.65
CA PHE A 356 28.35 2.91 -28.89
C PHE A 356 27.36 1.98 -29.60
N ASP A 357 27.53 0.66 -29.46
CA ASP A 357 26.66 -0.36 -30.04
C ASP A 357 26.38 -1.47 -29.01
N PRO A 358 25.51 -1.19 -28.01
CA PRO A 358 25.22 -2.12 -26.93
C PRO A 358 24.37 -3.30 -27.39
N THR A 359 24.47 -4.41 -26.68
CA THR A 359 23.67 -5.62 -26.90
C THR A 359 22.87 -6.00 -25.64
N GLY A 360 21.85 -6.84 -25.81
CA GLY A 360 21.00 -7.31 -24.71
C GLY A 360 20.26 -6.18 -24.00
N THR A 361 20.22 -6.24 -22.67
CA THR A 361 19.49 -5.26 -21.83
C THR A 361 19.99 -3.83 -22.01
N MET A 362 21.32 -3.63 -22.17
CA MET A 362 21.88 -2.28 -22.32
C MET A 362 21.45 -1.57 -23.60
N LYS A 363 21.10 -2.33 -24.65
CA LYS A 363 20.50 -1.77 -25.86
C LYS A 363 19.17 -1.09 -25.56
N ILE A 364 18.28 -1.79 -24.86
CA ILE A 364 16.96 -1.28 -24.49
C ILE A 364 17.11 -0.05 -23.57
N ILE A 365 18.04 -0.10 -22.61
CA ILE A 365 18.29 1.00 -21.67
C ILE A 365 18.78 2.25 -22.42
N PHE A 366 19.78 2.15 -23.29
CA PHE A 366 20.31 3.32 -24.02
C PHE A 366 19.37 3.84 -25.11
N GLU A 367 18.49 3.01 -25.66
CA GLU A 367 17.52 3.45 -26.67
C GLU A 367 16.27 4.11 -26.07
N SER A 368 15.89 3.78 -24.84
CA SER A 368 14.58 4.19 -24.29
C SER A 368 14.62 4.93 -22.96
N GLN A 369 15.59 4.65 -22.07
CA GLN A 369 15.58 5.15 -20.70
C GLN A 369 16.70 6.14 -20.41
N ILE A 370 17.93 5.80 -20.80
CA ILE A 370 19.14 6.61 -20.58
C ILE A 370 19.74 6.93 -21.95
N VAL A 371 19.12 7.87 -22.65
CA VAL A 371 19.53 8.28 -23.99
C VAL A 371 20.72 9.23 -23.88
N LEU A 372 21.93 8.68 -24.02
CA LEU A 372 23.18 9.44 -23.98
C LEU A 372 23.53 10.01 -25.37
N THR A 373 23.94 11.27 -25.40
CA THR A 373 24.63 11.86 -26.56
C THR A 373 26.01 11.21 -26.75
N ASP A 374 26.59 11.35 -27.94
CA ASP A 374 27.93 10.79 -28.21
C ASP A 374 29.02 11.42 -27.33
N GLU A 375 28.85 12.69 -26.95
CA GLU A 375 29.72 13.38 -25.98
C GLU A 375 29.62 12.72 -24.58
N GLN A 376 28.40 12.48 -24.10
CA GLN A 376 28.17 11.79 -22.83
C GLN A 376 28.66 10.35 -22.84
N LYS A 377 28.58 9.65 -23.99
CA LYS A 377 29.14 8.30 -24.13
C LYS A 377 30.66 8.31 -23.95
N TRP A 378 31.36 9.27 -24.56
CA TRP A 378 32.80 9.43 -24.37
C TRP A 378 33.17 9.78 -22.93
N GLU A 379 32.41 10.68 -22.30
CA GLU A 379 32.60 11.02 -20.89
C GLU A 379 32.38 9.80 -19.97
N ALA A 380 31.35 8.98 -20.25
CA ALA A 380 31.10 7.73 -19.53
C ALA A 380 32.32 6.79 -19.63
N ILE A 381 32.86 6.61 -20.83
CA ILE A 381 34.03 5.74 -21.08
C ILE A 381 35.24 6.24 -20.30
N GLU A 382 35.53 7.55 -20.33
CA GLU A 382 36.64 8.15 -19.58
C GLU A 382 36.51 7.88 -18.08
N LYS A 383 35.34 8.15 -17.50
CA LYS A 383 35.08 7.99 -16.07
C LYS A 383 35.09 6.52 -15.65
N ILE A 384 34.57 5.61 -16.48
CA ILE A 384 34.68 4.16 -16.27
C ILE A 384 36.15 3.73 -16.21
N ARG A 385 36.98 4.19 -17.16
CA ARG A 385 38.41 3.87 -17.18
C ARG A 385 39.14 4.43 -15.96
N LYS A 386 38.77 5.63 -15.50
CA LYS A 386 39.29 6.22 -14.26
C LYS A 386 38.92 5.39 -13.03
N ALA A 387 37.66 5.00 -12.89
CA ALA A 387 37.20 4.09 -11.82
C ALA A 387 37.95 2.75 -11.87
N TYR A 388 38.15 2.19 -13.06
CA TYR A 388 38.92 0.97 -13.28
C TYR A 388 40.37 1.08 -12.79
N ASN A 389 41.04 2.18 -13.11
CA ASN A 389 42.42 2.41 -12.68
C ASN A 389 42.53 2.55 -11.15
N ILE A 390 41.54 3.17 -10.50
CA ILE A 390 41.48 3.28 -9.04
C ILE A 390 41.35 1.88 -8.41
N VAL A 391 40.42 1.06 -8.87
CA VAL A 391 40.19 -0.28 -8.26
C VAL A 391 41.28 -1.31 -8.63
N THR A 392 42.09 -1.05 -9.66
CA THR A 392 43.19 -1.91 -10.10
C THR A 392 44.58 -1.40 -9.70
N ASN A 393 44.68 -0.35 -8.88
CA ASN A 393 45.95 0.25 -8.41
C ASN A 393 46.92 0.66 -9.53
N LYS A 394 46.43 1.13 -10.68
CA LYS A 394 47.30 1.58 -11.79
C LYS A 394 47.76 3.04 -11.68
N SER A 395 47.43 3.75 -10.59
CA SER A 395 47.85 5.14 -10.33
C SER A 395 48.89 5.24 -9.21
N GLY A 396 50.04 4.56 -9.39
CA GLY A 396 51.12 4.55 -8.39
C GLY A 396 52.53 4.22 -8.92
N GLU A 397 52.79 4.31 -10.23
CA GLU A 397 54.15 4.20 -10.78
C GLU A 397 54.47 5.39 -11.70
N ASP A 398 54.66 6.57 -11.11
CA ASP A 398 55.61 7.53 -11.67
C ASP A 398 57.01 6.94 -11.45
N LYS A 399 57.60 6.40 -12.53
CA LYS A 399 58.99 5.93 -12.52
C LYS A 399 59.90 7.13 -12.24
N PRO A 400 60.83 7.05 -11.27
CA PRO A 400 61.86 8.07 -11.15
C PRO A 400 62.77 8.00 -12.37
N GLU A 401 63.02 9.15 -12.98
CA GLU A 401 64.05 9.33 -14.00
C GLU A 401 65.36 8.66 -13.56
N LYS A 402 65.86 7.76 -14.42
CA LYS A 402 67.22 7.25 -14.29
C LYS A 402 68.17 8.41 -14.54
N ASN A 403 68.68 9.01 -13.46
CA ASN A 403 69.86 9.86 -13.54
C ASN A 403 71.05 9.04 -14.05
N HIS A 404 71.58 9.49 -15.18
CA HIS A 404 72.90 9.13 -15.66
C HIS A 404 73.96 9.45 -14.60
N ASN A 405 74.80 8.46 -14.31
CA ASN A 405 76.22 8.63 -14.02
C ASN A 405 76.98 7.44 -14.59
#